data_AF-A0A356WXH5-F1
#
_entry.id   AF-A0A356WXH5-F1
#
_cell.length_a   1.000
_cell.length_b   1.000
_cell.length_c   1.000
_cell.angle_alpha   90.00
_cell.angle_beta   90.00
_cell.angle_gamma   90.00
#
_symmetry.space_group_name_H-M   'P 1'
#
loop_
_entity.id
_entity.type
_entity.pdbx_description
1 polymer ?
#
loop_
_entity_poly.entity_id
_entity_poly.type
_entity_poly.pdbx_seq_one_letter_code
_entity_poly.pdbx_strand_id
1 'polypeptide(L)' 'PSQLNRKVNAVSGFSSSAYILHVKIDYSKKLLAKRDKNIGEVAEACGFLDVAYFSRIFKK' A
#
# COMPACT_ATOMS: atom_id res chain seq x y z
N PRO A 1 -5.57 -6.02 -18.69
CA PRO A 1 -4.40 -5.72 -17.82
C PRO A 1 -3.42 -4.69 -18.41
N SER A 2 -2.98 -4.84 -19.67
CA SER A 2 -1.99 -3.96 -20.32
C SER A 2 -2.45 -2.51 -20.50
N GLN A 3 -3.71 -2.30 -20.89
CA GLN A 3 -4.27 -0.95 -21.09
C GLN A 3 -4.39 -0.15 -19.78
N LEU A 4 -4.79 -0.81 -18.68
CA LEU A 4 -4.84 -0.20 -17.36
C LEU A 4 -3.44 0.19 -16.89
N ASN A 5 -2.47 -0.73 -17.01
CA ASN A 5 -1.10 -0.45 -16.60
C ASN A 5 -0.48 0.69 -17.42
N ARG A 6 -0.74 0.77 -18.73
CA ARG A 6 -0.31 1.91 -19.55
C ARG A 6 -0.92 3.23 -19.09
N LYS A 7 -2.23 3.27 -18.86
CA LYS A 7 -2.93 4.50 -18.45
C LYS A 7 -2.48 4.96 -17.06
N VAL A 8 -2.40 4.06 -16.09
CA VAL A 8 -1.94 4.40 -14.73
C VAL A 8 -0.50 4.88 -14.76
N ASN A 9 0.38 4.22 -15.52
CA ASN A 9 1.76 4.66 -15.65
C ASN A 9 1.88 6.03 -16.34
N ALA A 10 1.12 6.27 -17.41
CA ALA A 10 1.12 7.55 -18.09
C ALA A 10 0.71 8.74 -17.18
N VAL A 11 -0.17 8.52 -16.20
CA VAL A 11 -0.64 9.58 -15.29
C VAL A 11 0.19 9.66 -14.01
N SER A 12 0.57 8.53 -13.43
CA SER A 12 1.22 8.48 -12.10
C SER A 12 2.73 8.24 -12.14
N GLY A 13 3.29 7.79 -13.26
CA GLY A 13 4.67 7.31 -13.38
C GLY A 13 4.91 5.89 -12.82
N PHE A 14 3.88 5.25 -12.25
CA PHE A 14 3.99 3.93 -11.63
C PHE A 14 3.23 2.85 -12.41
N SER A 15 3.69 1.61 -12.32
CA SER A 15 2.84 0.47 -12.72
C SER A 15 1.59 0.42 -11.84
N SER A 16 0.51 -0.20 -12.32
CA SER A 16 -0.73 -0.32 -11.56
C SER A 16 -0.51 -0.96 -10.18
N SER A 17 0.31 -2.02 -10.11
CA SER A 17 0.63 -2.70 -8.86
C SER A 17 1.43 -1.81 -7.90
N ALA A 18 2.42 -1.06 -8.42
CA ALA A 18 3.21 -0.14 -7.61
C ALA A 18 2.36 1.03 -7.09
N TYR A 19 1.44 1.53 -7.90
CA TYR A 19 0.49 2.57 -7.50
C TYR A 19 -0.43 2.08 -6.38
N ILE A 20 -1.01 0.89 -6.51
CA ILE A 20 -1.84 0.28 -5.45
C ILE A 20 -1.04 0.14 -4.16
N LEU A 21 0.21 -0.30 -4.24
CA LEU A 21 1.08 -0.42 -3.07
C LEU A 21 1.33 0.93 -2.41
N HIS A 22 1.60 1.97 -3.21
CA HIS A 22 1.75 3.35 -2.72
C HIS A 22 0.50 3.82 -1.98
N VAL A 23 -0.68 3.61 -2.54
CA VAL A 23 -1.96 3.99 -1.92
C VAL A 23 -2.17 3.24 -0.60
N LYS A 24 -1.87 1.94 -0.55
CA LYS A 24 -1.96 1.14 0.68
C LYS A 24 -1.03 1.64 1.77
N ILE A 25 0.22 2.01 1.42
CA ILE A 25 1.19 2.54 2.38
C ILE A 25 0.80 3.95 2.86
N ASP A 26 0.28 4.80 1.99
CA ASP A 26 -0.22 6.11 2.41
C ASP A 26 -1.39 5.99 3.40
N TYR A 27 -2.30 5.05 3.13
CA TYR A 27 -3.40 4.74 4.04
C TYR A 27 -2.92 4.16 5.37
N SER A 28 -1.94 3.25 5.37
CA SER A 28 -1.39 2.67 6.61
C SER A 28 -0.72 3.74 7.49
N LYS A 29 -0.01 4.70 6.90
CA LYS A 29 0.55 5.86 7.63
C LYS A 29 -0.53 6.64 8.38
N LYS A 30 -1.67 6.89 7.74
CA LYS A 30 -2.81 7.59 8.35
C LYS A 30 -3.43 6.81 9.50
N LEU A 31 -3.51 5.48 9.39
CA LEU A 31 -3.99 4.62 10.47
C LEU A 31 -3.03 4.59 11.65
N LEU A 32 -1.72 4.45 11.39
CA LEU A 32 -0.70 4.44 12.44
C LEU A 32 -0.59 5.77 13.19
N ALA A 33 -0.86 6.89 12.51
CA ALA A 33 -0.89 8.21 13.13
C ALA A 33 -1.97 8.33 14.23
N LYS A 34 -3.08 7.58 14.10
CA LYS A 34 -4.15 7.57 15.11
C LYS A 34 -3.83 6.72 16.34
N ARG A 35 -2.85 5.81 16.26
CA ARG A 35 -2.40 4.91 17.35
C ARG A 35 -3.47 4.00 17.98
N ASP A 36 -4.63 3.85 17.33
CA ASP A 36 -5.73 3.01 17.82
C ASP A 36 -5.57 1.51 17.50
N LYS A 37 -4.67 1.18 16.58
CA LYS A 37 -4.51 -0.17 16.03
C LYS A 37 -3.06 -0.61 16.08
N ASN A 38 -2.83 -1.88 16.36
CA ASN A 38 -1.51 -2.48 16.29
C ASN A 38 -1.07 -2.70 14.82
N ILE A 39 0.21 -3.02 14.63
CA ILE A 39 0.80 -3.18 13.28
C ILE A 39 0.09 -4.28 12.46
N GLY A 40 -0.32 -5.37 13.10
CA GLY A 40 -1.04 -6.47 12.44
C GLY A 40 -2.42 -6.03 11.96
N GLU A 41 -3.19 -5.36 12.81
CA GLU A 41 -4.51 -4.83 12.48
C GLU A 41 -4.45 -3.76 11.37
N VAL A 42 -3.40 -2.94 11.36
CA VAL A 42 -3.17 -1.97 10.28
C VAL A 42 -2.84 -2.69 8.97
N ALA A 43 -1.98 -3.71 9.00
CA ALA A 43 -1.63 -4.50 7.82
C ALA A 43 -2.87 -5.16 7.21
N GLU A 44 -3.71 -5.79 8.05
CA GLU A 44 -4.97 -6.39 7.63
C GLU A 44 -5.94 -5.34 7.04
N ALA A 45 -6.11 -4.21 7.71
CA ALA A 45 -6.96 -3.11 7.24
C ALA A 45 -6.50 -2.49 5.90
N CYS A 46 -5.21 -2.60 5.59
CA CYS A 46 -4.64 -2.16 4.31
C CYS A 46 -4.61 -3.28 3.25
N GLY A 47 -5.12 -4.46 3.57
CA GLY A 47 -5.20 -5.61 2.67
C GLY A 47 -3.84 -6.26 2.41
N PHE A 48 -2.99 -6.35 3.42
CA PHE A 48 -1.80 -7.19 3.43
C PHE A 48 -2.10 -8.52 4.12
N LEU A 49 -1.79 -9.62 3.44
CA LEU A 49 -1.94 -10.98 3.98
C LEU A 49 -0.82 -11.34 4.96
N ASP A 50 0.36 -10.76 4.76
CA ASP A 50 1.55 -11.03 5.56
C ASP A 50 2.07 -9.73 6.19
N VAL A 51 2.11 -9.70 7.52
CA VAL A 51 2.60 -8.58 8.33
C VAL A 51 4.11 -8.36 8.13
N ALA A 52 4.89 -9.42 7.89
CA ALA A 52 6.31 -9.31 7.59
C ALA A 52 6.53 -8.65 6.22
N TYR A 53 5.73 -9.03 5.22
CA TYR A 53 5.72 -8.36 3.92
C TYR A 53 5.31 -6.88 4.04
N PHE A 54 4.23 -6.58 4.76
CA PHE A 54 3.83 -5.20 5.07
C PHE A 54 4.99 -4.41 5.68
N SER A 55 5.64 -4.94 6.71
CA SER A 55 6.74 -4.28 7.41
C SER A 55 7.92 -3.99 6.49
N ARG A 56 8.25 -4.93 5.59
CA ARG A 56 9.32 -4.73 4.60
C ARG A 56 9.00 -3.64 3.59
N ILE A 57 7.75 -3.57 3.13
CA ILE A 57 7.32 -2.52 2.20
C ILE A 57 7.20 -1.17 2.90
N PHE A 58 6.64 -1.12 4.11
CA PHE A 58 6.46 0.12 4.85
C PHE A 58 7.79 0.79 5.21
N LYS A 59 8.84 -0.01 5.44
CA LYS A 59 10.20 0.48 5.69
C LYS A 59 10.89 1.03 4.42
N LYS A 60 10.48 0.57 3.24
CA LYS A 60 11.12 0.93 1.96
C LYS A 60 10.71 2.33 1.52
#